data_AF-A0A3P7DVX2-F1
#
_entry.id   AF-A0A3P7DVX2-F1
#
_cell.length_a   1.000
_cell.length_b   1.000
_cell.length_c   1.000
_cell.angle_alpha   90.00
_cell.angle_beta   90.00
_cell.angle_gamma   90.00
#
_symmetry.space_group_name_H-M   'P 1'
#
loop_
_entity.id
_entity.type
_entity.pdbx_description
1 polymer ?
#
loop_
_entity_poly.entity_id
_entity_poly.type
_entity_poly.pdbx_seq_one_letter_code
_entity_poly.pdbx_strand_id
1 'polypeptide(L)'
;MVTSMTAAIINWKTLLQTTSYDLTAGYMNLVINLICMMVLLSRVDDRKAVLGLFNAAYELSNGQSEPTFPRLGQMIIEYDNPWKKLTEDLGPLNRLIHCSLNSLGTVYVRRNITADAWRNAQMLSLVASPQQILYAAQTDTIACEYLSLDVMDRWIILSVLVCHNTLLNDVVIANLWQRALQTGLAIRLFRDEILIVHQTVQSVFENVKSYNKKLQEVKDHYSVALQTSLTVHRDRRRFLRGTLRELCLLIKDQVGLLGPKILFVW
;
A
#
# COMPACT_ATOMS: atom_id res chain seq x y z
N MET A 1 2.28 -19.53 8.60
CA MET A 1 3.13 -18.96 7.52
C MET A 1 3.60 -17.54 7.86
N VAL A 2 2.72 -16.64 8.28
CA VAL A 2 3.13 -15.28 8.68
C VAL A 2 3.97 -15.28 9.98
N THR A 3 3.55 -16.06 10.98
CA THR A 3 4.28 -16.27 12.25
C THR A 3 5.56 -17.09 12.13
N SER A 4 5.76 -17.84 11.04
CA SER A 4 7.02 -18.58 10.83
C SER A 4 8.12 -17.69 10.24
N MET A 5 7.76 -16.60 9.54
CA MET A 5 8.74 -15.66 8.99
C MET A 5 9.40 -14.79 10.07
N THR A 6 8.74 -14.56 11.21
CA THR A 6 9.32 -13.82 12.35
C THR A 6 10.50 -14.53 13.01
N ALA A 7 10.63 -15.86 12.84
CA ALA A 7 11.71 -16.65 13.43
C ALA A 7 12.99 -16.69 12.57
N ALA A 8 12.91 -16.36 11.28
CA ALA A 8 14.08 -16.31 10.41
C ALA A 8 14.79 -14.96 10.58
N ILE A 9 15.92 -14.97 11.28
CA ILE A 9 16.83 -13.82 11.43
C ILE A 9 17.41 -13.49 10.04
N ILE A 10 16.70 -12.65 9.29
CA ILE A 10 17.23 -12.03 8.07
C ILE A 10 17.81 -10.68 8.51
N ASN A 11 19.02 -10.37 8.04
CA ASN A 11 19.71 -9.13 8.38
C ASN A 11 18.95 -7.94 7.74
N TRP A 12 17.97 -7.39 8.45
CA TRP A 12 16.83 -6.63 7.92
C TRP A 12 17.10 -5.19 7.45
N LYS A 13 18.35 -4.72 7.45
CA LYS A 13 18.64 -3.29 7.20
C LYS A 13 18.51 -2.84 5.74
N THR A 14 18.35 -3.74 4.77
CA THR A 14 18.29 -3.39 3.33
C THR A 14 17.31 -4.26 2.52
N LEU A 15 16.13 -4.57 3.08
CA LEU A 15 15.19 -5.53 2.50
C LEU A 15 14.76 -5.21 1.05
N LEU A 16 14.38 -3.96 0.74
CA LEU A 16 14.02 -3.55 -0.63
C LEU A 16 15.21 -3.09 -1.50
N GLN A 17 16.33 -2.66 -0.91
CA GLN A 17 17.35 -1.93 -1.67
C GLN A 17 18.31 -2.82 -2.45
N THR A 18 18.59 -4.07 -2.06
CA THR A 18 19.47 -4.94 -2.87
C THR A 18 19.35 -6.45 -2.60
N THR A 19 18.68 -6.91 -1.53
CA THR A 19 18.87 -8.30 -1.08
C THR A 19 17.63 -9.20 -1.20
N SER A 20 16.39 -8.68 -1.14
CA SER A 20 15.20 -9.48 -1.49
C SER A 20 13.93 -8.65 -1.73
N TYR A 21 13.83 -8.02 -2.91
CA TYR A 21 12.62 -7.31 -3.33
C TYR A 21 11.39 -8.24 -3.29
N ASP A 22 11.49 -9.42 -3.90
CA ASP A 22 10.35 -10.34 -4.04
C ASP A 22 9.83 -10.83 -2.68
N LEU A 23 10.72 -11.10 -1.73
CA LEU A 23 10.34 -11.50 -0.39
C LEU A 23 9.62 -10.35 0.34
N THR A 24 10.16 -9.14 0.25
CA THR A 24 9.59 -7.98 0.92
C THR A 24 8.24 -7.60 0.33
N ALA A 25 8.15 -7.54 -1.00
CA ALA A 25 6.92 -7.27 -1.70
C ALA A 25 5.88 -8.37 -1.48
N GLY A 26 6.28 -9.64 -1.53
CA GLY A 26 5.43 -10.79 -1.24
C GLY A 26 4.89 -10.76 0.19
N TYR A 27 5.74 -10.47 1.17
CA TYR A 27 5.35 -10.31 2.57
C TYR A 27 4.36 -9.15 2.76
N MET A 28 4.67 -7.96 2.26
CA MET A 28 3.80 -6.80 2.39
C MET A 28 2.46 -7.01 1.69
N ASN A 29 2.46 -7.61 0.49
CA ASN A 29 1.24 -7.97 -0.22
C ASN A 29 0.40 -8.97 0.58
N LEU A 30 1.02 -9.96 1.22
CA LEU A 30 0.30 -10.92 2.06
C LEU A 30 -0.37 -10.22 3.27
N VAL A 31 0.38 -9.38 3.98
CA VAL A 31 -0.16 -8.62 5.13
C VAL A 31 -1.29 -7.69 4.69
N ILE A 32 -1.10 -6.95 3.61
CA ILE A 32 -2.11 -6.02 3.11
C ILE A 32 -3.35 -6.76 2.57
N ASN A 33 -3.18 -7.88 1.88
CA ASN A 33 -4.31 -8.67 1.40
C ASN A 33 -5.10 -9.28 2.57
N LEU A 34 -4.44 -9.70 3.65
CA LEU A 34 -5.11 -10.14 4.88
C LEU A 34 -5.95 -8.99 5.46
N ILE A 35 -5.38 -7.79 5.63
CA ILE A 35 -6.11 -6.62 6.12
C ILE A 35 -7.32 -6.32 5.24
N CYS A 36 -7.12 -6.25 3.92
CA CYS A 36 -8.20 -5.99 2.97
C CYS A 36 -9.30 -7.04 3.06
N MET A 37 -8.94 -8.33 3.15
CA MET A 37 -9.90 -9.43 3.25
C MET A 37 -10.75 -9.32 4.52
N MET A 38 -10.14 -9.06 5.68
CA MET A 38 -10.89 -8.95 6.94
C MET A 38 -11.79 -7.71 6.97
N VAL A 39 -11.34 -6.59 6.39
CA VAL A 39 -12.17 -5.38 6.26
C VAL A 39 -13.34 -5.62 5.30
N LEU A 40 -13.10 -6.25 4.15
CA LEU A 40 -14.16 -6.58 3.20
C LEU A 40 -15.18 -7.56 3.81
N LEU A 41 -14.71 -8.56 4.56
CA LEU A 41 -15.58 -9.48 5.30
C LEU A 41 -16.49 -8.76 6.28
N SER A 42 -15.98 -7.75 7.00
CA SER A 42 -16.77 -6.96 7.94
C SER A 42 -17.87 -6.10 7.28
N ARG A 43 -17.72 -5.80 5.99
CA ARG A 43 -18.72 -5.03 5.20
C ARG A 43 -19.87 -5.89 4.67
N VAL A 44 -19.80 -7.22 4.81
CA VAL A 44 -20.91 -8.10 4.45
C VAL A 44 -21.89 -8.12 5.61
N ASP A 45 -22.98 -7.36 5.50
CA ASP A 45 -23.96 -7.18 6.58
C ASP A 45 -24.57 -8.53 7.02
N ASP A 46 -24.98 -9.36 6.06
CA ASP A 46 -25.66 -10.63 6.33
C ASP A 46 -24.71 -11.80 6.67
N ARG A 47 -23.41 -11.54 6.89
CA ARG A 47 -22.40 -12.59 7.13
C ARG A 47 -22.79 -13.55 8.27
N LYS A 48 -23.38 -13.03 9.34
CA LYS A 48 -23.82 -13.83 10.51
C LYS A 48 -25.03 -14.70 10.15
N ALA A 49 -26.00 -14.13 9.42
CA ALA A 49 -27.20 -14.84 8.99
C ALA A 49 -26.87 -15.98 8.01
N VAL A 50 -26.04 -15.70 6.99
CA VAL A 50 -25.62 -16.70 5.99
C VAL A 50 -24.93 -17.89 6.66
N LEU A 51 -23.97 -17.63 7.56
CA LEU A 51 -23.25 -18.69 8.26
C LEU A 51 -24.16 -19.47 9.22
N GLY A 52 -25.02 -18.77 9.97
CA GLY A 52 -25.95 -19.40 10.90
C GLY A 52 -26.99 -20.28 10.20
N LEU A 53 -27.57 -19.82 9.09
CA LEU A 53 -28.52 -20.58 8.30
C LEU A 53 -27.89 -21.81 7.66
N PHE A 54 -26.67 -21.69 7.14
CA PHE A 54 -25.92 -22.82 6.61
C PHE A 54 -25.67 -23.89 7.69
N ASN A 55 -25.20 -23.49 8.87
CA ASN A 55 -24.97 -24.43 9.96
C ASN A 55 -26.27 -25.09 10.44
N ALA A 56 -27.35 -24.34 10.55
CA ALA A 56 -28.65 -24.90 10.94
C ALA A 56 -29.15 -25.94 9.91
N ALA A 57 -29.03 -25.65 8.61
CA ALA A 57 -29.39 -26.61 7.56
C ALA A 57 -28.48 -27.86 7.57
N TYR A 58 -27.18 -27.66 7.83
CA TYR A 58 -26.21 -28.74 7.96
C TYR A 58 -26.55 -29.64 9.16
N GLU A 59 -26.88 -29.05 10.30
CA GLU A 59 -27.26 -29.76 11.52
C GLU A 59 -28.54 -30.56 11.34
N LEU A 60 -29.56 -29.98 10.68
CA LEU A 60 -30.79 -30.70 10.32
C LEU A 60 -30.53 -31.91 9.41
N SER A 61 -29.52 -31.82 8.53
CA SER A 61 -29.22 -32.88 7.56
C SER A 61 -28.30 -33.97 8.11
N ASN A 62 -27.40 -33.62 9.04
CA ASN A 62 -26.33 -34.51 9.52
C ASN A 62 -26.46 -34.90 11.00
N GLY A 63 -27.42 -34.32 11.74
CA GLY A 63 -27.61 -34.54 13.17
C GLY A 63 -26.53 -33.92 14.07
N GLN A 64 -25.64 -33.10 13.49
CA GLN A 64 -24.57 -32.40 14.20
C GLN A 64 -24.20 -31.11 13.47
N SER A 65 -23.75 -30.10 14.21
CA SER A 65 -23.22 -28.86 13.63
C SER A 65 -22.02 -29.10 12.72
N GLU A 66 -21.79 -28.17 11.79
CA GLU A 66 -20.64 -28.24 10.90
C GLU A 66 -19.34 -28.09 11.71
N PRO A 67 -18.34 -28.97 11.53
CA PRO A 67 -17.15 -29.01 12.38
C PRO A 67 -16.37 -27.69 12.51
N THR A 68 -16.36 -26.85 11.48
CA THR A 68 -15.62 -25.58 11.47
C THR A 68 -16.46 -24.39 11.93
N PHE A 69 -17.78 -24.52 11.98
CA PHE A 69 -18.71 -23.45 12.34
C PHE A 69 -18.37 -22.77 13.68
N PRO A 70 -18.04 -23.47 14.79
CA PRO A 70 -17.69 -22.79 16.04
C PRO A 70 -16.50 -21.84 15.89
N ARG A 71 -15.45 -22.28 15.18
CA ARG A 71 -14.24 -21.48 14.93
C ARG A 71 -14.53 -20.30 13.99
N LEU A 72 -15.30 -20.54 12.94
CA LEU A 72 -15.65 -19.51 11.96
C LEU A 72 -16.58 -18.45 12.58
N GLY A 73 -17.59 -18.87 13.33
CA GLY A 73 -18.50 -17.99 14.06
C GLY A 73 -17.75 -17.11 15.06
N GLN A 74 -16.82 -17.69 15.82
CA GLN A 74 -15.96 -16.93 16.72
C GLN A 74 -15.11 -15.89 15.97
N MET A 75 -14.50 -16.26 14.83
CA MET A 75 -13.74 -15.32 14.00
C MET A 75 -14.61 -14.15 13.51
N ILE A 76 -15.84 -14.41 13.07
CA ILE A 76 -16.77 -13.37 12.59
C ILE A 76 -17.17 -12.40 13.70
N ILE A 77 -17.32 -12.89 14.93
CA ILE A 77 -17.61 -12.07 16.11
C ILE A 77 -16.38 -11.22 16.49
N GLU A 78 -15.19 -11.81 16.51
CA GLU A 78 -13.95 -11.10 16.87
C GLU A 78 -13.62 -9.98 15.87
N TYR A 79 -13.87 -10.20 14.58
CA TYR A 79 -13.63 -9.24 13.51
C TYR A 79 -14.82 -8.31 13.22
N ASP A 80 -15.79 -8.22 14.13
CA ASP A 80 -16.91 -7.27 14.00
C ASP A 80 -16.41 -5.82 13.92
N ASN A 81 -15.35 -5.49 14.68
CA ASN A 81 -14.51 -4.33 14.42
C ASN A 81 -13.14 -4.80 13.90
N PRO A 82 -12.95 -4.88 12.56
CA PRO A 82 -11.76 -5.48 11.98
C PRO A 82 -10.49 -4.71 12.35
N TRP A 83 -10.56 -3.37 12.47
CA TRP A 83 -9.39 -2.55 12.76
C TRP A 83 -8.82 -2.84 14.15
N LYS A 84 -9.70 -2.94 15.16
CA LYS A 84 -9.29 -3.28 16.51
C LYS A 84 -8.62 -4.65 16.56
N LYS A 85 -9.27 -5.66 15.97
CA LYS A 85 -8.77 -7.04 15.97
C LYS A 85 -7.49 -7.20 15.16
N LEU A 86 -7.36 -6.54 14.01
CA LEU A 86 -6.14 -6.53 13.21
C LEU A 86 -4.96 -5.90 13.95
N THR A 87 -5.18 -4.82 14.72
CA THR A 87 -4.14 -4.21 15.57
C THR A 87 -3.62 -5.19 16.62
N GLU A 88 -4.50 -6.01 17.21
CA GLU A 88 -4.14 -7.05 18.17
C GLU A 88 -3.37 -8.20 17.48
N ASP A 89 -3.90 -8.73 16.38
CA ASP A 89 -3.37 -9.92 15.70
C ASP A 89 -2.05 -9.64 14.94
N LEU A 90 -1.89 -8.43 14.40
CA LEU A 90 -0.68 -8.03 13.65
C LEU A 90 0.39 -7.40 14.55
N GLY A 91 0.08 -7.11 15.81
CA GLY A 91 1.04 -6.56 16.79
C GLY A 91 2.38 -7.32 16.86
N PRO A 92 2.40 -8.67 16.89
CA PRO A 92 3.64 -9.45 16.88
C PRO A 92 4.49 -9.30 15.59
N LEU A 93 3.88 -8.84 14.49
CA LEU A 93 4.51 -8.68 13.18
C LEU A 93 5.09 -7.28 12.96
N ASN A 94 4.89 -6.35 13.90
CA ASN A 94 5.30 -4.95 13.81
C ASN A 94 6.74 -4.78 13.33
N ARG A 95 7.66 -5.65 13.77
CA ARG A 95 9.08 -5.58 13.39
C ARG A 95 9.30 -5.74 11.89
N LEU A 96 8.67 -6.74 11.27
CA LEU A 96 8.85 -7.01 9.83
C LEU A 96 8.17 -5.93 8.98
N ILE A 97 6.98 -5.49 9.38
CA ILE A 97 6.26 -4.38 8.75
C ILE A 97 7.10 -3.10 8.82
N HIS A 98 7.65 -2.80 10.01
CA HIS A 98 8.52 -1.65 10.25
C HIS A 98 9.75 -1.66 9.34
N CYS A 99 10.51 -2.76 9.28
CA CYS A 99 11.69 -2.86 8.41
C CYS A 99 11.32 -2.72 6.93
N SER A 100 10.20 -3.31 6.51
CA SER A 100 9.72 -3.23 5.13
C SER A 100 9.39 -1.80 4.73
N LEU A 101 8.60 -1.08 5.55
CA LEU A 101 8.23 0.32 5.31
C LEU A 101 9.43 1.26 5.38
N ASN A 102 10.38 1.04 6.30
CA ASN A 102 11.62 1.81 6.34
C ASN A 102 12.41 1.67 5.04
N SER A 103 12.56 0.45 4.53
CA SER A 103 13.28 0.19 3.27
C SER A 103 12.56 0.78 2.04
N LEU A 104 11.26 1.03 2.13
CA LEU A 104 10.47 1.69 1.09
C LEU A 104 10.74 3.21 1.03
N GLY A 105 11.26 3.81 2.11
CA GLY A 105 11.18 5.26 2.31
C GLY A 105 11.87 6.10 1.23
N THR A 106 13.09 5.72 0.84
CA THR A 106 13.84 6.42 -0.22
C THR A 106 13.15 6.34 -1.58
N VAL A 107 12.65 5.16 -1.93
CA VAL A 107 11.96 4.89 -3.19
C VAL A 107 10.67 5.70 -3.25
N TYR A 108 9.84 5.61 -2.22
CA TYR A 108 8.54 6.28 -2.19
C TYR A 108 8.67 7.81 -2.25
N VAL A 109 9.59 8.40 -1.48
CA VAL A 109 9.81 9.86 -1.49
C VAL A 109 10.30 10.33 -2.86
N ARG A 110 11.21 9.59 -3.50
CA ARG A 110 11.71 9.91 -4.85
C ARG A 110 10.63 9.78 -5.93
N ARG A 111 9.78 8.76 -5.83
CA ARG A 111 8.72 8.46 -6.82
C ARG A 111 7.49 9.36 -6.65
N ASN A 112 7.11 9.69 -5.42
CA ASN A 112 5.93 10.49 -5.10
C ASN A 112 6.23 12.00 -5.15
N ILE A 113 6.57 12.50 -6.35
CA ILE A 113 6.91 13.90 -6.62
C ILE A 113 5.96 14.55 -7.62
N THR A 114 5.93 15.88 -7.68
CA THR A 114 4.99 16.63 -8.53
C THR A 114 5.37 16.55 -10.01
N ALA A 115 4.43 16.90 -10.88
CA ALA A 115 4.70 17.00 -12.32
C ALA A 115 5.76 18.06 -12.66
N ASP A 116 5.88 19.12 -11.84
CA ASP A 116 6.94 20.12 -12.00
C ASP A 116 8.31 19.53 -11.70
N ALA A 117 8.42 18.73 -10.63
CA ALA A 117 9.65 18.00 -10.32
C ALA A 117 10.00 17.00 -11.44
N TRP A 118 9.00 16.31 -12.03
CA TRP A 118 9.21 15.47 -13.20
C TRP A 118 9.75 16.23 -14.41
N ARG A 119 9.23 17.45 -14.68
CA ARG A 119 9.75 18.30 -15.76
C ARG A 119 11.19 18.73 -15.50
N ASN A 120 11.49 19.17 -14.28
CA ASN A 120 12.83 19.60 -13.90
C ASN A 120 13.84 18.45 -13.99
N ALA A 121 13.43 17.22 -13.69
CA ALA A 121 14.25 16.03 -13.81
C ALA A 121 14.28 15.45 -15.24
N GLN A 122 13.62 16.08 -16.22
CA GLN A 122 13.45 15.58 -17.59
C GLN A 122 13.01 14.10 -17.63
N MET A 123 12.11 13.74 -16.70
CA MET A 123 11.73 12.35 -16.46
C MET A 123 11.17 11.72 -17.75
N LEU A 124 11.66 10.51 -18.09
CA LEU A 124 11.32 9.74 -19.30
C LEU A 124 11.74 10.36 -20.65
N SER A 125 12.49 11.48 -20.66
CA SER A 125 13.01 12.05 -21.92
C SER A 125 14.21 11.25 -22.44
N LEU A 126 14.15 10.80 -23.69
CA LEU A 126 15.28 10.17 -24.38
C LEU A 126 16.17 11.16 -25.12
N VAL A 127 15.69 12.39 -25.31
CA VAL A 127 16.35 13.47 -26.06
C VAL A 127 16.99 14.53 -25.17
N ALA A 128 16.77 14.46 -23.86
CA ALA A 128 17.42 15.34 -22.87
C ALA A 128 18.97 15.22 -22.93
N SER A 129 19.47 14.00 -23.11
CA SER A 129 20.91 13.70 -23.24
C SER A 129 21.14 12.80 -24.46
N PRO A 130 21.11 13.33 -25.70
CA PRO A 130 21.17 12.52 -26.92
C PRO A 130 22.43 11.64 -27.02
N GLN A 131 23.54 12.10 -26.43
CA GLN A 131 24.80 11.36 -26.37
C GLN A 131 24.69 10.04 -25.59
N GLN A 132 23.68 9.92 -24.71
CA GLN A 132 23.44 8.75 -23.86
C GLN A 132 22.29 7.86 -24.38
N ILE A 133 21.75 8.14 -25.57
CA ILE A 133 20.56 7.44 -26.10
C ILE A 133 20.82 5.94 -26.31
N LEU A 134 22.06 5.53 -26.57
CA LEU A 134 22.44 4.13 -26.73
C LEU A 134 22.82 3.43 -25.41
N TYR A 135 23.00 4.19 -24.31
CA TYR A 135 23.34 3.60 -23.02
C TYR A 135 22.13 2.95 -22.36
N ALA A 136 22.35 1.78 -21.75
CA ALA A 136 21.32 1.11 -20.99
C ALA A 136 20.84 1.99 -19.83
N ALA A 137 19.53 2.13 -19.66
CA ALA A 137 18.94 2.70 -18.47
C ALA A 137 19.18 1.75 -17.29
N GLN A 138 19.94 2.19 -16.30
CA GLN A 138 20.38 1.37 -15.17
C GLN A 138 20.01 2.03 -13.84
N THR A 139 19.69 1.19 -12.86
CA THR A 139 19.43 1.55 -11.47
C THR A 139 19.73 0.31 -10.63
N ASP A 140 20.24 0.48 -9.42
CA ASP A 140 20.48 -0.67 -8.52
C ASP A 140 19.16 -1.27 -8.00
N THR A 141 18.05 -0.56 -8.23
CA THR A 141 16.72 -0.89 -7.68
C THR A 141 15.67 -1.08 -8.77
N ILE A 142 16.01 -1.82 -9.83
CA ILE A 142 15.15 -2.00 -11.02
C ILE A 142 13.72 -2.40 -10.64
N ALA A 143 13.57 -3.39 -9.76
CA ALA A 143 12.26 -3.86 -9.31
C ALA A 143 11.42 -2.79 -8.56
N CYS A 144 12.08 -1.82 -7.92
CA CYS A 144 11.42 -0.72 -7.23
C CYS A 144 10.87 0.35 -8.18
N GLU A 145 11.40 0.45 -9.41
CA GLU A 145 10.86 1.37 -10.41
C GLU A 145 9.45 0.94 -10.86
N TYR A 146 9.21 -0.37 -10.98
CA TYR A 146 7.93 -0.94 -11.42
C TYR A 146 6.87 -1.04 -10.32
N LEU A 147 7.26 -0.93 -9.05
CA LEU A 147 6.33 -1.03 -7.94
C LEU A 147 5.39 0.17 -7.94
N SER A 148 4.12 0.00 -8.34
CA SER A 148 3.15 1.09 -8.44
C SER A 148 3.04 1.95 -7.17
N LEU A 149 2.91 3.27 -7.33
CA LEU A 149 2.65 4.19 -6.21
C LEU A 149 1.39 3.81 -5.45
N ASP A 150 0.34 3.33 -6.14
CA ASP A 150 -0.91 2.87 -5.53
C ASP A 150 -0.67 1.67 -4.57
N VAL A 151 0.25 0.77 -4.93
CA VAL A 151 0.63 -0.35 -4.07
C VAL A 151 1.39 0.14 -2.84
N MET A 152 2.33 1.08 -3.03
CA MET A 152 3.08 1.68 -1.93
C MET A 152 2.17 2.44 -0.97
N ASP A 153 1.23 3.24 -1.48
CA ASP A 153 0.24 3.96 -0.67
C ASP A 153 -0.60 2.98 0.15
N ARG A 154 -1.08 1.89 -0.46
CA ARG A 154 -1.83 0.84 0.25
C ARG A 154 -0.99 0.21 1.36
N TRP A 155 0.27 -0.11 1.10
CA TRP A 155 1.20 -0.64 2.10
C TRP A 155 1.37 0.33 3.27
N ILE A 156 1.68 1.60 2.99
CA ILE A 156 1.88 2.63 4.03
C ILE A 156 0.60 2.83 4.83
N ILE A 157 -0.53 3.07 4.17
CA ILE A 157 -1.77 3.45 4.85
C ILE A 157 -2.29 2.32 5.73
N LEU A 158 -2.42 1.11 5.17
CA LEU A 158 -3.05 0.00 5.89
C LEU A 158 -2.14 -0.55 7.00
N SER A 159 -0.83 -0.62 6.78
CA SER A 159 0.11 -1.03 7.84
C SER A 159 0.16 -0.03 8.98
N VAL A 160 0.19 1.28 8.71
CA VAL A 160 0.16 2.28 9.78
C VAL A 160 -1.18 2.27 10.51
N LEU A 161 -2.30 2.05 9.82
CA LEU A 161 -3.61 1.98 10.47
C LEU A 161 -3.72 0.86 11.52
N VAL A 162 -3.08 -0.29 11.28
CA VAL A 162 -3.10 -1.44 12.20
C VAL A 162 -1.92 -1.47 13.19
N CYS A 163 -0.80 -0.83 12.86
CA CYS A 163 0.40 -0.82 13.71
C CYS A 163 0.77 0.61 14.18
N HIS A 164 -0.23 1.50 14.30
CA HIS A 164 -0.05 2.95 14.54
C HIS A 164 0.73 3.29 15.83
N ASN A 165 0.67 2.42 16.83
CA ASN A 165 1.31 2.60 18.13
C ASN A 165 2.83 2.42 18.09
N THR A 166 3.34 1.66 17.12
CA THR A 166 4.77 1.40 16.95
C THR A 166 5.34 2.16 15.76
N LEU A 167 4.65 2.11 14.61
CA LEU A 167 5.16 2.64 13.36
C LEU A 167 5.24 4.17 13.34
N LEU A 168 4.28 4.87 13.94
CA LEU A 168 4.29 6.34 13.97
C LEU A 168 5.36 6.95 14.89
N ASN A 169 6.06 6.15 15.68
CA ASN A 169 7.19 6.63 16.47
C ASN A 169 8.49 6.68 15.64
N ASP A 170 8.49 6.06 14.46
CA ASP A 170 9.59 6.13 13.51
C ASP A 170 9.41 7.34 12.59
N VAL A 171 10.40 8.23 12.54
CA VAL A 171 10.34 9.48 11.77
C VAL A 171 10.26 9.23 10.26
N VAL A 172 10.91 8.19 9.76
CA VAL A 172 10.86 7.83 8.34
C VAL A 172 9.43 7.41 8.00
N ILE A 173 8.86 6.49 8.78
CA ILE A 173 7.50 5.98 8.52
C ILE A 173 6.45 7.08 8.72
N ALA A 174 6.59 7.94 9.73
CA ALA A 174 5.71 9.08 9.94
C ALA A 174 5.71 10.05 8.74
N ASN A 175 6.86 10.29 8.12
CA ASN A 175 6.96 11.11 6.90
C ASN A 175 6.30 10.41 5.68
N LEU A 176 6.47 9.09 5.53
CA LEU A 176 5.77 8.33 4.48
C LEU A 176 4.26 8.41 4.65
N TRP A 177 3.78 8.20 5.88
CA TRP A 177 2.38 8.31 6.26
C TRP A 177 1.80 9.69 5.95
N GLN A 178 2.49 10.76 6.37
CA GLN A 178 2.08 12.13 6.07
C GLN A 178 1.93 12.35 4.55
N ARG A 179 2.92 11.94 3.75
CA ARG A 179 2.87 12.08 2.29
C ARG A 179 1.72 11.30 1.66
N ALA A 180 1.48 10.07 2.12
CA ALA A 180 0.37 9.25 1.64
C ALA A 180 -0.97 9.93 1.97
N LEU A 181 -1.14 10.44 3.21
CA LEU A 181 -2.35 11.16 3.61
C LEU A 181 -2.58 12.47 2.84
N GLN A 182 -1.53 13.14 2.38
CA GLN A 182 -1.64 14.41 1.64
C GLN A 182 -1.87 14.21 0.13
N THR A 183 -1.59 13.02 -0.41
CA THR A 183 -1.63 12.77 -1.86
C THR A 183 -2.81 11.92 -2.33
N GLY A 184 -3.48 11.19 -1.43
CA GLY A 184 -4.64 10.36 -1.74
C GLY A 184 -5.78 10.54 -0.74
N LEU A 185 -7.03 10.43 -1.22
CA LEU A 185 -8.25 10.53 -0.39
C LEU A 185 -8.88 9.15 -0.10
N ALA A 186 -8.65 8.20 -1.01
CA ALA A 186 -9.17 6.85 -0.94
C ALA A 186 -8.11 5.87 -1.44
N ILE A 187 -8.13 4.66 -0.90
CA ILE A 187 -7.34 3.54 -1.41
C ILE A 187 -8.25 2.38 -1.78
N ARG A 188 -7.80 1.55 -2.71
CA ARG A 188 -8.53 0.36 -3.14
C ARG A 188 -8.33 -0.76 -2.13
N LEU A 189 -9.41 -1.38 -1.66
CA LEU A 189 -9.36 -2.65 -0.94
C LEU A 189 -9.28 -3.80 -1.95
N PHE A 190 -10.28 -3.87 -2.84
CA PHE A 190 -10.33 -4.84 -3.93
C PHE A 190 -11.24 -4.31 -5.04
N ARG A 191 -10.74 -4.29 -6.29
CA ARG A 191 -11.49 -3.80 -7.47
C ARG A 191 -12.09 -2.39 -7.25
N ASP A 192 -13.39 -2.26 -7.14
CA ASP A 192 -14.16 -1.03 -6.94
C ASP A 192 -14.47 -0.75 -5.46
N GLU A 193 -14.21 -1.72 -4.57
CA GLU A 193 -14.30 -1.51 -3.13
C GLU A 193 -13.17 -0.61 -2.64
N ILE A 194 -13.54 0.56 -2.11
CA ILE A 194 -12.60 1.57 -1.63
C ILE A 194 -12.69 1.75 -0.12
N LEU A 195 -11.61 2.26 0.44
CA LEU A 195 -11.54 2.77 1.80
C LEU A 195 -11.31 4.28 1.74
N ILE A 196 -12.21 5.05 2.34
CA ILE A 196 -12.04 6.49 2.51
C ILE A 196 -11.04 6.69 3.65
N VAL A 197 -9.82 7.12 3.30
CA VAL A 197 -8.65 7.04 4.17
C VAL A 197 -8.87 7.89 5.42
N HIS A 198 -9.05 9.21 5.26
CA HIS A 198 -9.07 10.12 6.40
C HIS A 198 -10.25 9.87 7.33
N GLN A 199 -11.42 9.49 6.80
CA GLN A 199 -12.59 9.16 7.62
C GLN A 199 -12.34 7.90 8.46
N THR A 200 -11.75 6.87 7.85
CA THR A 200 -11.45 5.62 8.55
C THR A 200 -10.37 5.83 9.61
N VAL A 201 -9.30 6.55 9.27
CA VAL A 201 -8.22 6.87 10.21
C VAL A 201 -8.73 7.65 11.41
N GLN A 202 -9.57 8.67 11.18
CA GLN A 202 -10.17 9.46 12.26
C GLN A 202 -11.00 8.56 13.20
N SER A 203 -11.88 7.73 12.64
CA SER A 203 -12.70 6.80 13.43
C SER A 203 -11.86 5.82 14.26
N VAL A 204 -10.75 5.30 13.70
CA VAL A 204 -9.84 4.42 14.46
C VAL A 204 -9.12 5.21 15.56
N PHE A 205 -8.57 6.38 15.26
CA PHE A 205 -7.75 7.16 16.21
C PHE A 205 -8.58 7.80 17.33
N GLU A 206 -9.85 8.13 17.10
CA GLU A 206 -10.79 8.59 18.14
C GLU A 206 -10.97 7.57 19.27
N ASN A 207 -10.82 6.27 18.95
CA ASN A 207 -10.95 5.18 19.92
C ASN A 207 -9.64 4.84 20.64
N VAL A 208 -8.54 5.56 20.36
CA VAL A 208 -7.23 5.32 20.98
C VAL A 208 -6.92 6.42 22.00
N LYS A 209 -6.66 6.01 23.26
CA LYS A 209 -6.29 6.95 24.33
C LYS A 209 -5.04 7.76 23.94
N SER A 210 -5.07 9.07 24.23
CA SER A 210 -3.96 10.01 23.99
C SER A 210 -3.63 10.31 22.52
N TYR A 211 -4.54 10.03 21.58
CA TYR A 211 -4.33 10.29 20.15
C TYR A 211 -4.84 11.65 19.65
N ASN A 212 -5.29 12.54 20.55
CA ASN A 212 -5.84 13.86 20.19
C ASN A 212 -4.93 14.67 19.25
N LYS A 213 -3.61 14.68 19.50
CA LYS A 213 -2.65 15.38 18.64
C LYS A 213 -2.55 14.74 17.25
N LYS A 214 -2.43 13.41 17.19
CA LYS A 214 -2.38 12.65 15.92
C LYS A 214 -3.68 12.82 15.12
N LEU A 215 -4.82 12.87 15.80
CA LEU A 215 -6.11 13.12 15.17
C LEU A 215 -6.17 14.51 14.53
N GLN A 216 -5.60 15.53 15.19
CA GLN A 216 -5.48 16.87 14.60
C GLN A 216 -4.56 16.86 13.37
N GLU A 217 -3.40 16.22 13.45
CA GLU A 217 -2.48 16.07 12.32
C GLU A 217 -3.15 15.40 11.11
N VAL A 218 -3.97 14.36 11.34
CA VAL A 218 -4.75 13.70 10.28
C VAL A 218 -5.76 14.66 9.64
N LYS A 219 -6.44 15.51 10.42
CA LYS A 219 -7.37 16.52 9.91
C LYS A 219 -6.66 17.59 9.09
N ASP A 220 -5.48 18.02 9.52
CA ASP A 220 -4.66 18.99 8.78
C ASP A 220 -4.19 18.40 7.44
N HIS A 221 -3.72 17.14 7.44
CA HIS A 221 -3.35 16.43 6.21
C HIS A 221 -4.55 16.18 5.29
N TYR A 222 -5.74 15.94 5.84
CA TYR A 222 -6.97 15.83 5.05
C TYR A 222 -7.30 17.13 4.32
N SER A 223 -7.19 18.27 5.01
CA SER A 223 -7.38 19.59 4.40
C SER A 223 -6.41 19.83 3.24
N VAL A 224 -5.13 19.51 3.42
CA VAL A 224 -4.11 19.59 2.35
C VAL A 224 -4.47 18.68 1.18
N ALA A 225 -4.89 17.45 1.45
CA ALA A 225 -5.28 16.50 0.41
C ALA A 225 -6.49 16.99 -0.40
N LEU A 226 -7.52 17.53 0.26
CA LEU A 226 -8.69 18.10 -0.41
C LEU A 226 -8.33 19.27 -1.33
N GLN A 227 -7.37 20.10 -0.92
CA GLN A 227 -6.96 21.28 -1.70
C GLN A 227 -6.02 20.93 -2.86
N THR A 228 -5.13 19.95 -2.69
CA THR A 228 -3.98 19.77 -3.60
C THR A 228 -4.01 18.48 -4.41
N SER A 229 -4.55 17.37 -3.87
CA SER A 229 -4.38 16.04 -4.46
C SER A 229 -4.92 15.96 -5.90
N LEU A 230 -6.12 16.52 -6.15
CA LEU A 230 -6.74 16.53 -7.47
C LEU A 230 -5.89 17.27 -8.51
N THR A 231 -5.34 18.43 -8.13
CA THR A 231 -4.46 19.25 -8.98
C THR A 231 -3.16 18.52 -9.27
N VAL A 232 -2.50 17.98 -8.23
CA VAL A 232 -1.26 17.19 -8.38
C VAL A 232 -1.45 16.03 -9.34
N HIS A 233 -2.52 15.24 -9.16
CA HIS A 233 -2.79 14.10 -10.05
C HIS A 233 -3.21 14.54 -11.46
N ARG A 234 -3.94 15.66 -11.61
CA ARG A 234 -4.28 16.23 -12.91
C ARG A 234 -3.03 16.62 -13.69
N ASP A 235 -2.08 17.28 -13.05
CA ASP A 235 -0.85 17.74 -13.68
C ASP A 235 0.09 16.56 -14.01
N ARG A 236 0.17 15.56 -13.14
CA ARG A 236 0.86 14.29 -13.42
C ARG A 236 0.31 13.61 -14.67
N ARG A 237 -1.02 13.49 -14.80
CA ARG A 237 -1.67 12.94 -16.00
C ARG A 237 -1.36 13.76 -17.25
N ARG A 238 -1.35 15.10 -17.14
CA ARG A 238 -1.02 15.99 -18.27
C ARG A 238 0.42 15.81 -18.73
N PHE A 239 1.37 15.75 -17.79
CA PHE A 239 2.78 15.47 -18.07
C PHE A 239 2.95 14.13 -18.77
N LEU A 240 2.43 13.05 -18.17
CA LEU A 240 2.58 11.69 -18.69
C LEU A 240 2.02 11.54 -20.11
N ARG A 241 0.87 12.16 -20.42
CA ARG A 241 0.33 12.13 -21.80
C ARG A 241 1.29 12.72 -22.83
N GLY A 242 1.99 13.80 -22.48
CA GLY A 242 2.99 14.42 -23.36
C GLY A 242 4.20 13.53 -23.52
N THR A 243 4.82 13.14 -22.41
CA THR A 243 6.07 12.39 -22.42
C THR A 243 5.93 10.97 -22.97
N LEU A 244 4.83 10.26 -22.65
CA LEU A 244 4.58 8.93 -23.21
C LEU A 244 4.31 8.97 -24.72
N ARG A 245 3.69 10.05 -25.22
CA ARG A 245 3.49 10.25 -26.66
C ARG A 245 4.84 10.42 -27.36
N GLU A 246 5.72 11.24 -26.82
CA GLU A 246 7.09 11.44 -27.33
C GLU A 246 7.90 10.14 -27.30
N LEU A 247 7.91 9.45 -26.16
CA LEU A 247 8.59 8.17 -25.98
C LEU A 247 8.12 7.13 -26.99
N CYS A 248 6.81 7.01 -27.19
CA CYS A 248 6.22 6.06 -28.15
C CYS A 248 6.62 6.39 -29.59
N LEU A 249 6.67 7.67 -29.96
CA LEU A 249 7.09 8.09 -31.30
C LEU A 249 8.58 7.78 -31.55
N LEU A 250 9.46 8.06 -30.59
CA LEU A 250 10.90 7.78 -30.69
C LEU A 250 11.19 6.28 -30.79
N ILE A 251 10.51 5.47 -29.98
CA ILE A 251 10.65 4.01 -30.03
C ILE A 251 10.14 3.45 -31.37
N LYS A 252 9.06 4.00 -31.93
CA LYS A 252 8.55 3.57 -33.24
C LYS A 252 9.50 3.92 -34.38
N ASP A 253 10.17 5.06 -34.30
CA ASP A 253 11.18 5.45 -35.28
C ASP A 253 12.45 4.58 -35.17
N GLN A 254 12.89 4.30 -33.94
CA GLN A 254 14.10 3.53 -33.64
C GLN A 254 13.79 2.36 -32.70
N VAL A 255 13.22 1.28 -33.25
CA VAL A 255 12.80 0.10 -32.46
C VAL A 255 13.96 -0.51 -31.66
N GLY A 256 15.20 -0.37 -32.15
CA GLY A 256 16.42 -0.82 -31.46
C GLY A 256 16.65 -0.17 -30.09
N LEU A 257 16.03 0.99 -29.82
CA LEU A 257 16.08 1.64 -28.50
C LEU A 257 15.35 0.87 -27.41
N LEU A 258 14.44 -0.05 -27.76
CA LEU A 258 13.77 -0.91 -26.78
C LEU A 258 14.75 -1.70 -25.93
N GLY A 259 15.89 -2.13 -26.48
CA GLY A 259 16.92 -2.85 -25.73
C GLY A 259 17.50 -2.02 -24.57
N PRO A 260 18.24 -0.94 -24.85
CA PRO A 260 18.85 -0.13 -23.80
C PRO A 260 17.84 0.66 -22.95
N LYS A 261 16.65 1.00 -23.48
CA LYS A 261 15.68 1.87 -22.79
C LYS A 261 14.46 1.12 -22.25
N ILE A 262 14.51 -0.20 -22.15
CA ILE A 262 13.38 -1.02 -21.69
C ILE A 262 12.79 -0.54 -20.35
N LEU A 263 13.65 -0.07 -19.43
CA LEU A 263 13.26 0.45 -18.12
C LEU A 263 12.29 1.66 -18.18
N PHE A 264 12.29 2.41 -19.29
CA PHE A 264 11.42 3.58 -19.47
C PHE A 264 10.01 3.19 -19.97
N VAL A 265 9.86 1.96 -20.46
CA VAL A 265 8.63 1.46 -21.08
C VAL A 265 7.74 0.76 -20.05
N TRP A 266 8.35 0.04 -19.11
CA TRP A 266 7.69 -0.62 -17.99
C TRP A 266 7.24 0.37 -16.92
#